data_AF-A0A6A7KRC4-F1
#
_entry.id   AF-A0A6A7KRC4-F1
#
_cell.length_a   1.000
_cell.length_b   1.000
_cell.length_c   1.000
_cell.angle_alpha   90.00
_cell.angle_beta   90.00
_cell.angle_gamma   90.00
#
_symmetry.space_group_name_H-M   'P 1'
#
loop_
_entity.id
_entity.type
_entity.pdbx_description
1 polymer ?
#
loop_
_entity_poly.entity_id
_entity_poly.type
_entity_poly.pdbx_seq_one_letter_code
_entity_poly.pdbx_strand_id
1 'polypeptide(L)'
;MKIIRILARRFLAVAVIAAGVTISAGARSAECWQGWGYLVEPKSLAFKSGQTLYVTDGPVDWGSRAWIKLFPVDPNTGRRDKARPAVVVRPSRPSQQGGGQWGDVIDDVAEVLGSKWSMLLRLSHIAPSQHSLTLNDEYSRWACGLE
;
A
#
# COMPACT_ATOMS: atom_id res chain seq x y z
N MET A 1 -40.51 59.76 -32.87
CA MET A 1 -39.84 60.36 -34.06
C MET A 1 -38.46 60.85 -33.62
N LYS A 2 -37.40 60.55 -34.40
CA LYS A 2 -35.96 60.90 -34.25
C LYS A 2 -35.13 60.03 -33.29
N ILE A 3 -34.35 59.04 -33.80
CA ILE A 3 -32.99 59.09 -34.42
C ILE A 3 -31.91 58.94 -33.32
N ILE A 4 -31.33 57.75 -33.11
CA ILE A 4 -30.12 57.15 -33.75
C ILE A 4 -28.78 57.60 -33.12
N ARG A 5 -28.12 56.60 -32.48
CA ARG A 5 -26.67 56.26 -32.39
C ARG A 5 -25.65 57.32 -31.93
N ILE A 6 -24.75 56.94 -31.02
CA ILE A 6 -23.35 56.54 -31.32
C ILE A 6 -22.57 56.18 -30.03
N LEU A 7 -21.88 55.03 -30.13
CA LEU A 7 -20.69 54.50 -29.45
C LEU A 7 -20.13 55.21 -28.20
N ALA A 8 -19.83 54.39 -27.18
CA ALA A 8 -18.46 54.29 -26.67
C ALA A 8 -18.22 52.90 -26.05
N ARG A 9 -17.35 52.13 -26.71
CA ARG A 9 -16.78 50.88 -26.22
C ARG A 9 -16.06 51.13 -24.89
N ARG A 10 -16.38 50.34 -23.87
CA ARG A 10 -15.45 50.04 -22.78
C ARG A 10 -15.39 48.53 -22.63
N PHE A 11 -14.36 47.96 -23.25
CA PHE A 11 -13.89 46.62 -22.96
C PHE A 11 -13.43 46.61 -21.50
N LEU A 12 -14.16 45.92 -20.64
CA LEU A 12 -13.66 45.52 -19.33
C LEU A 12 -13.25 44.05 -19.44
N ALA A 13 -11.95 43.83 -19.55
CA ALA A 13 -11.35 42.52 -19.40
C ALA A 13 -11.61 42.05 -17.95
N VAL A 14 -12.44 41.02 -17.78
CA VAL A 14 -12.56 40.31 -16.52
C VAL A 14 -11.46 39.25 -16.52
N ALA A 15 -10.41 39.53 -15.76
CA ALA A 15 -9.33 38.61 -15.49
C ALA A 15 -9.89 37.36 -14.79
N VAL A 16 -9.75 36.20 -15.43
CA VAL A 16 -9.97 34.89 -14.81
C VAL A 16 -8.82 34.68 -13.82
N ILE A 17 -9.07 34.92 -12.54
CA ILE A 17 -8.19 34.45 -11.46
C ILE A 17 -8.45 32.94 -11.35
N ALA A 18 -7.71 32.17 -12.15
CA ALA A 18 -7.53 30.76 -11.92
C ALA A 18 -6.65 30.62 -10.67
N ALA A 19 -7.26 30.72 -9.49
CA ALA A 19 -6.65 30.26 -8.25
C ALA A 19 -6.52 28.74 -8.37
N GLY A 20 -5.37 28.31 -8.92
CA GLY A 20 -4.95 26.92 -8.87
C GLY A 20 -4.81 26.53 -7.42
N VAL A 21 -5.86 25.94 -6.85
CA VAL A 21 -5.73 25.11 -5.66
C VAL A 21 -4.92 23.90 -6.11
N THR A 22 -3.59 24.03 -6.03
CA THR A 22 -2.71 22.88 -6.03
C THR A 22 -3.04 22.15 -4.73
N ILE A 23 -3.91 21.15 -4.82
CA ILE A 23 -4.02 20.13 -3.77
C ILE A 23 -2.64 19.49 -3.76
N SER A 24 -1.79 19.94 -2.84
CA SER A 24 -0.59 19.22 -2.48
C SER A 24 -1.08 17.83 -2.10
N ALA A 25 -0.86 16.85 -2.97
CA ALA A 25 -0.92 15.45 -2.60
C ALA A 25 0.15 15.28 -1.53
N GLY A 26 -0.22 15.52 -0.27
CA GLY A 26 0.64 15.27 0.87
C GLY A 26 1.14 13.84 0.71
N ALA A 27 2.46 13.67 0.78
CA ALA A 27 3.06 12.34 0.78
C ALA A 27 2.32 11.52 1.85
N ARG A 28 1.50 10.55 1.44
CA ARG A 28 0.84 9.66 2.38
C ARG A 28 1.96 8.98 3.15
N SER A 29 1.97 9.14 4.49
CA SER A 29 2.87 8.39 5.35
C SER A 29 2.81 6.91 4.98
N ALA A 30 3.97 6.24 4.93
CA ALA A 30 4.02 4.87 4.46
C ALA A 30 3.22 3.95 5.39
N GLU A 31 2.34 3.17 4.78
CA GLU A 31 1.53 2.17 5.43
C GLU A 31 1.61 0.89 4.60
N CYS A 32 1.77 -0.26 5.25
CA CYS A 32 1.82 -1.56 4.59
C CYS A 32 1.62 -2.69 5.58
N TRP A 33 1.53 -3.91 5.08
CA TRP A 33 1.76 -5.13 5.85
C TRP A 33 3.15 -5.66 5.51
N GLN A 34 3.94 -6.02 6.53
CA GLN A 34 5.29 -6.54 6.38
C GLN A 34 5.48 -7.79 7.23
N GLY A 35 6.15 -8.81 6.70
CA GLY A 35 6.49 -10.00 7.47
C GLY A 35 7.06 -11.10 6.61
N TRP A 36 6.76 -12.35 6.94
CA TRP A 36 7.32 -13.52 6.27
C TRP A 36 6.26 -14.38 5.59
N GLY A 37 6.70 -15.14 4.59
CA GLY A 37 5.92 -16.16 3.93
C GLY A 37 6.75 -17.35 3.46
N TYR A 38 6.10 -18.51 3.37
CA TYR A 38 6.63 -19.74 2.79
C TYR A 38 5.63 -20.30 1.78
N LEU A 39 6.12 -20.83 0.65
CA LEU A 39 5.31 -21.73 -0.16
C LEU A 39 5.19 -23.07 0.55
N VAL A 40 3.95 -23.56 0.64
CA VAL A 40 3.62 -24.81 1.32
C VAL A 40 2.67 -25.64 0.46
N GLU A 41 2.71 -26.94 0.67
CA GLU A 41 1.70 -27.84 0.09
C GLU A 41 0.34 -27.63 0.78
N PRO A 42 -0.78 -27.43 0.05
CA PRO A 42 -2.04 -26.96 0.63
C PRO A 42 -2.66 -27.85 1.73
N LYS A 43 -2.40 -29.17 1.69
CA LYS A 43 -3.00 -30.13 2.63
C LYS A 43 -2.10 -30.46 3.81
N SER A 44 -0.82 -30.72 3.53
CA SER A 44 0.15 -31.16 4.53
C SER A 44 0.85 -29.98 5.22
N LEU A 45 0.79 -28.79 4.62
CA LEU A 45 1.58 -27.61 4.96
C LEU A 45 3.10 -27.87 4.91
N ALA A 46 3.53 -28.91 4.18
CA ALA A 46 4.94 -29.19 3.99
C ALA A 46 5.60 -28.06 3.18
N PHE A 47 6.70 -27.51 3.72
CA PHE A 47 7.44 -26.42 3.10
C PHE A 47 7.98 -26.79 1.72
N LYS A 48 7.83 -25.86 0.77
CA LYS A 48 8.32 -25.94 -0.63
C LYS A 48 9.25 -24.79 -1.01
N SER A 49 9.43 -23.83 -0.11
CA SER A 49 10.42 -22.76 -0.24
C SER A 49 11.07 -22.47 1.12
N GLY A 50 12.19 -21.74 1.08
CA GLY A 50 12.67 -21.04 2.27
C GLY A 50 11.76 -19.86 2.63
N GLN A 51 12.03 -19.27 3.80
CA GLN A 51 11.37 -18.05 4.25
C GLN A 51 11.69 -16.90 3.29
N THR A 52 10.66 -16.14 2.91
CA THR A 52 10.85 -14.88 2.19
C THR A 52 10.15 -13.76 2.94
N LEU A 53 10.81 -12.61 3.03
CA LEU A 53 10.20 -11.40 3.54
C LEU A 53 9.32 -10.77 2.47
N TYR A 54 8.14 -10.33 2.85
CA TYR A 54 7.16 -9.70 1.95
C TYR A 54 6.63 -8.40 2.52
N VAL A 55 6.26 -7.49 1.63
CA VAL A 55 5.48 -6.29 1.93
C VAL A 55 4.29 -6.15 0.99
N THR A 56 3.21 -5.52 1.44
CA THR A 56 2.13 -5.05 0.57
C THR A 56 2.40 -3.64 0.05
N ASP A 57 1.61 -3.20 -0.93
CA ASP A 57 1.56 -1.81 -1.35
C ASP A 57 0.36 -1.13 -0.69
N GLY A 58 0.61 -0.45 0.43
CA GLY A 58 -0.46 0.17 1.20
C GLY A 58 -1.16 -0.76 2.20
N PRO A 59 -2.17 -0.24 2.90
CA PRO A 59 -3.06 -1.04 3.72
C PRO A 59 -3.83 -2.06 2.87
N VAL A 60 -4.22 -3.16 3.49
CA VAL A 60 -4.96 -4.25 2.87
C VAL A 60 -6.06 -4.71 3.82
N ASP A 61 -7.28 -4.85 3.28
CA ASP A 61 -8.37 -5.54 3.96
C ASP A 61 -8.28 -7.05 3.68
N TRP A 62 -7.72 -7.78 4.65
CA TRP A 62 -7.56 -9.24 4.57
C TRP A 62 -8.91 -9.97 4.58
N GLY A 63 -9.97 -9.39 5.14
CA GLY A 63 -11.31 -9.97 5.19
C GLY A 63 -12.04 -9.96 3.85
N SER A 64 -11.64 -9.09 2.92
CA SER A 64 -12.27 -8.91 1.61
C SER A 64 -12.19 -10.12 0.67
N ARG A 65 -11.26 -11.06 0.92
CA ARG A 65 -10.88 -12.15 0.00
C ARG A 65 -10.45 -11.68 -1.40
N ALA A 66 -10.06 -10.42 -1.54
CA ALA A 66 -9.49 -9.90 -2.77
C ALA A 66 -8.10 -10.51 -3.04
N TRP A 67 -7.65 -10.42 -4.29
CA TRP A 67 -6.27 -10.74 -4.64
C TRP A 67 -5.33 -9.62 -4.16
N ILE A 68 -4.32 -9.98 -3.40
CA ILE A 68 -3.36 -9.09 -2.75
C ILE A 68 -1.98 -9.34 -3.37
N LYS A 69 -1.28 -8.27 -3.74
CA LYS A 69 0.09 -8.36 -4.25
C LYS A 69 1.08 -8.22 -3.11
N LEU A 70 1.97 -9.21 -3.00
CA LEU A 70 3.08 -9.27 -2.05
C LEU A 70 4.39 -9.08 -2.80
N PHE A 71 5.15 -8.07 -2.41
CA PHE A 71 6.46 -7.74 -2.98
C PHE A 71 7.55 -8.38 -2.11
N PRO A 72 8.42 -9.22 -2.68
CA PRO A 72 9.53 -9.78 -1.93
C PRO A 72 10.48 -8.65 -1.49
N VAL A 73 11.06 -8.81 -0.31
CA VAL A 73 12.08 -7.92 0.24
C VAL A 73 13.42 -8.64 0.26
N ASP A 74 14.48 -7.93 -0.15
CA ASP A 74 15.85 -8.40 -0.02
C ASP A 74 16.28 -8.28 1.45
N PRO A 75 16.60 -9.39 2.13
CA PRO A 75 16.95 -9.37 3.55
C PRO A 75 18.25 -8.59 3.84
N ASN A 76 19.11 -8.37 2.85
CA ASN A 76 20.37 -7.64 3.07
C ASN A 76 20.16 -6.12 3.06
N THR A 77 19.17 -5.64 2.31
CA THR A 77 18.93 -4.20 2.12
C THR A 77 17.66 -3.70 2.79
N GLY A 78 16.72 -4.60 3.12
CA GLY A 78 15.38 -4.24 3.60
C GLY A 78 14.48 -3.65 2.52
N ARG A 79 14.95 -3.59 1.26
CA ARG A 79 14.21 -2.98 0.14
C ARG A 79 13.44 -4.02 -0.65
N ARG A 80 12.39 -3.58 -1.33
CA ARG A 80 11.69 -4.42 -2.32
C ARG A 80 12.70 -4.95 -3.34
N ASP A 81 12.76 -6.27 -3.45
CA ASP A 81 13.64 -6.97 -4.38
C ASP A 81 13.04 -6.92 -5.78
N LYS A 82 13.59 -6.04 -6.62
CA LYS A 82 13.13 -5.84 -8.00
C LYS A 82 13.50 -6.99 -8.95
N ALA A 83 14.42 -7.86 -8.55
CA ALA A 83 14.82 -9.02 -9.35
C ALA A 83 13.86 -10.20 -9.18
N ARG A 84 13.12 -10.25 -8.06
CA ARG A 84 12.09 -11.27 -7.81
C ARG A 84 10.70 -10.73 -8.12
N PRO A 85 9.85 -11.50 -8.84
CA PRO A 85 8.50 -11.07 -9.14
C PRO A 85 7.64 -11.01 -7.87
N ALA A 86 6.67 -10.11 -7.85
CA ALA A 86 5.66 -10.07 -6.81
C ALA A 86 4.77 -11.33 -6.87
N VAL A 87 4.36 -11.82 -5.70
CA VAL A 87 3.44 -12.95 -5.57
C VAL A 87 2.04 -12.39 -5.36
N VAL A 88 1.04 -12.95 -6.04
CA VAL A 88 -0.35 -12.53 -5.85
C VAL A 88 -1.07 -13.62 -5.06
N VAL A 89 -1.65 -13.26 -3.93
CA VAL A 89 -2.29 -14.19 -2.99
C VAL A 89 -3.76 -13.85 -2.78
N ARG A 90 -4.58 -14.85 -2.48
CA ARG A 90 -5.96 -14.65 -2.03
C ARG A 90 -6.10 -15.22 -0.62
N PRO A 91 -6.54 -14.42 0.37
CA PRO A 91 -6.73 -14.91 1.71
C PRO A 91 -7.75 -16.06 1.75
N SER A 92 -7.43 -17.11 2.51
CA SER A 92 -8.30 -18.28 2.67
C SER A 92 -9.12 -18.14 3.96
N ARG A 93 -8.42 -18.04 5.09
CA ARG A 93 -8.99 -17.89 6.44
C ARG A 93 -8.04 -17.03 7.29
N PRO A 94 -7.90 -15.74 6.94
CA PRO A 94 -7.03 -14.84 7.66
C PRO A 94 -7.44 -14.77 9.13
N SER A 95 -6.49 -15.00 10.03
CA SER A 95 -6.61 -14.79 11.46
C SER A 95 -5.91 -13.49 11.81
N GLN A 96 -6.69 -12.44 12.08
CA GLN A 96 -6.17 -11.16 12.54
C GLN A 96 -6.12 -11.15 14.06
N GLN A 97 -4.95 -10.89 14.61
CA GLN A 97 -4.67 -10.83 16.04
C GLN A 97 -3.93 -9.53 16.35
N GLY A 98 -4.09 -9.01 17.57
CA GLY A 98 -3.47 -7.75 17.97
C GLY A 98 -4.49 -6.64 18.21
N GLY A 99 -3.99 -5.40 18.17
CA GLY A 99 -4.72 -4.18 18.54
C GLY A 99 -4.06 -3.43 19.70
N GLY A 100 -4.08 -2.10 19.65
CA GLY A 100 -3.43 -1.22 20.65
C GLY A 100 -1.95 -0.95 20.34
N GLN A 101 -1.09 -0.88 21.36
CA GLN A 101 0.33 -0.50 21.21
C GLN A 101 1.17 -1.52 20.41
N TRP A 102 0.70 -2.75 20.25
CA TRP A 102 1.47 -3.86 19.69
C TRP A 102 1.28 -4.09 18.18
N GLY A 103 0.43 -3.29 17.52
CA GLY A 103 0.09 -3.42 16.11
C GLY A 103 -0.83 -4.59 15.80
N ASP A 104 -1.35 -4.61 14.57
CA ASP A 104 -2.14 -5.72 14.04
C ASP A 104 -1.23 -6.75 13.35
N VAL A 105 -1.53 -8.03 13.52
CA VAL A 105 -0.85 -9.15 12.87
C VAL A 105 -1.89 -9.99 12.14
N ILE A 106 -1.52 -10.49 10.96
CA ILE A 106 -2.33 -11.41 10.17
C ILE A 106 -1.58 -12.72 9.96
N ASP A 107 -2.27 -13.83 10.19
CA ASP A 107 -1.83 -15.19 9.85
C ASP A 107 -2.77 -15.80 8.83
N ASP A 108 -2.25 -16.47 7.79
CA ASP A 108 -3.09 -17.21 6.84
C ASP A 108 -2.32 -18.32 6.11
N VAL A 109 -3.08 -19.24 5.52
CA VAL A 109 -2.64 -20.14 4.44
C VAL A 109 -3.35 -19.70 3.17
N ALA A 110 -2.82 -18.66 2.52
CA ALA A 110 -3.41 -18.03 1.36
C ALA A 110 -3.22 -18.86 0.09
N GLU A 111 -4.17 -18.78 -0.84
CA GLU A 111 -4.00 -19.30 -2.18
C GLU A 111 -3.01 -18.42 -2.96
N VAL A 112 -2.20 -19.01 -3.84
CA VAL A 112 -1.27 -18.26 -4.70
C VAL A 112 -1.74 -18.34 -6.14
N LEU A 113 -1.93 -17.18 -6.77
CA LEU A 113 -2.40 -17.09 -8.15
C LEU A 113 -1.44 -17.82 -9.10
N GLY A 114 -1.97 -18.76 -9.89
CA GLY A 114 -1.20 -19.51 -10.88
C GLY A 114 -0.25 -20.56 -10.30
N SER A 115 -0.35 -20.87 -9.01
CA SER A 115 0.49 -21.87 -8.33
C SER A 115 -0.34 -23.03 -7.81
N LYS A 116 0.25 -24.23 -7.78
CA LYS A 116 -0.32 -25.39 -7.08
C LYS A 116 -0.03 -25.40 -5.57
N TRP A 117 0.81 -24.47 -5.12
CA TRP A 117 1.20 -24.30 -3.73
C TRP A 117 0.38 -23.17 -3.09
N SER A 118 0.15 -23.29 -1.79
CA SER A 118 -0.37 -22.21 -0.96
C SER A 118 0.80 -21.41 -0.36
N MET A 119 0.50 -20.25 0.21
CA MET A 119 1.45 -19.48 0.99
C MET A 119 1.01 -19.45 2.45
N LEU A 120 1.83 -20.03 3.34
CA LEU A 120 1.74 -19.76 4.77
C LEU A 120 2.40 -18.41 5.02
N LEU A 121 1.67 -17.45 5.59
CA LEU A 121 2.16 -16.09 5.85
C LEU A 121 1.82 -15.63 7.26
N ARG A 122 2.71 -14.79 7.81
CA ARG A 122 2.47 -13.94 8.98
C ARG A 122 3.00 -12.55 8.69
N LEU A 123 2.13 -11.54 8.71
CA LEU A 123 2.50 -10.16 8.44
C LEU A 123 2.01 -9.25 9.56
N SER A 124 2.78 -8.21 9.89
CA SER A 124 2.39 -7.15 10.82
C SER A 124 2.02 -5.90 10.05
N HIS A 125 1.02 -5.17 10.54
CA HIS A 125 0.62 -3.88 10.00
C HIS A 125 1.60 -2.80 10.46
N ILE A 126 2.23 -2.17 9.47
CA ILE A 126 3.05 -0.98 9.64
C ILE A 126 2.16 0.20 9.31
N ALA A 127 1.82 0.97 10.33
CA ALA A 127 1.04 2.20 10.20
C ALA A 127 1.90 3.42 10.54
N PRO A 128 1.55 4.61 10.03
CA PRO A 128 2.15 5.86 10.48
C PRO A 128 1.95 6.05 11.98
N SER A 129 2.92 6.65 12.66
CA SER A 129 2.72 7.07 14.05
C SER A 129 1.63 8.14 14.13
N GLN A 130 0.71 8.01 15.09
CA GLN A 130 -0.27 9.05 15.40
C GLN A 130 0.37 10.33 15.95
N HIS A 131 1.60 10.22 16.48
CA HIS A 131 2.42 11.33 16.92
C HIS A 131 3.52 11.55 15.88
N SER A 132 3.23 12.45 14.92
CA SER A 132 4.07 12.71 13.76
C SER A 132 5.44 13.26 14.19
N LEU A 133 6.46 12.43 14.08
CA LEU A 133 7.88 12.81 14.08
C LEU A 133 8.47 12.29 12.79
N THR A 134 9.34 13.05 12.14
CA THR A 134 9.93 12.72 10.82
C THR A 134 10.62 11.35 10.82
N LEU A 135 11.30 11.00 11.92
CA LEU A 135 11.94 9.69 12.11
C LEU A 135 10.96 8.51 12.04
N ASN A 136 9.71 8.70 12.46
CA ASN A 136 8.69 7.64 12.39
C ASN A 136 8.25 7.41 10.94
N ASP A 137 8.15 8.47 10.14
CA ASP A 137 7.80 8.35 8.72
C ASP A 137 8.93 7.67 7.92
N GLU A 138 10.19 8.01 8.19
CA GLU A 138 11.36 7.34 7.60
C GLU A 138 11.38 5.85 7.96
N TYR A 139 11.14 5.51 9.23
CA TYR A 139 11.05 4.12 9.67
C TYR A 139 9.93 3.36 8.94
N SER A 140 8.72 3.91 8.87
CA SER A 140 7.61 3.25 8.17
C SER A 140 7.91 3.07 6.68
N ARG A 141 8.59 4.02 6.04
CA ARG A 141 9.00 3.91 4.64
C ARG A 141 10.04 2.82 4.42
N TRP A 142 11.04 2.73 5.29
CA TRP A 142 12.01 1.65 5.30
C TRP A 142 11.34 0.29 5.54
N ALA A 143 10.46 0.18 6.53
CA ALA A 143 9.74 -1.06 6.85
C ALA A 143 8.83 -1.53 5.70
N CYS A 144 8.28 -0.61 4.92
CA CYS A 144 7.53 -0.91 3.69
C CYS A 144 8.41 -1.13 2.44
N GLY A 145 9.74 -1.08 2.59
CA GLY A 145 10.72 -1.31 1.53
C GLY A 145 10.73 -0.24 0.44
N LEU A 146 10.33 1.00 0.76
CA LEU A 146 10.12 2.10 -0.19
C LEU A 146 11.32 3.06 -0.33
N GLU A 147 12.32 2.98 0.56
CA GLU A 147 13.48 3.90 0.60
C GLU A 147 14.85 3.26 0.56
#